data_AF-A0A9W9Z678-F1
#
_entry.id   AF-A0A9W9Z678-F1
#
_cell.length_a   1.000
_cell.length_b   1.000
_cell.length_c   1.000
_cell.angle_alpha   90.00
_cell.angle_beta   90.00
_cell.angle_gamma   90.00
#
_symmetry.space_group_name_H-M   'P 1'
#
loop_
_entity.id
_entity.type
_entity.pdbx_description
1 polymer ?
#
loop_
_entity_poly.entity_id
_entity_poly.type
_entity_poly.pdbx_seq_one_letter_code
_entity_poly.pdbx_strand_id
1 'polypeptide(L)'
;MQTGSLLNITRNVECETTDHIIPWNVLKTRCKRFDEETLEVLLATLQKQGKAVLFVTSEGEKVVKFARKGEQKVTPVSENDVDIVRLRKTVASLTLQVNKLSNEVESCRLQAAGFAKEGSRSKALKLLRRKELRQRTTGTTQ
;
A
#
# COMPACT_ATOMS: atom_id res chain seq x y z
N MET A 1 26.15 -12.93 -21.86
CA MET A 1 24.89 -13.65 -21.56
C MET A 1 24.09 -12.81 -20.59
N GLN A 2 23.01 -12.20 -21.07
CA GLN A 2 22.09 -11.37 -20.29
C GLN A 2 20.97 -12.28 -19.75
N THR A 3 20.77 -12.26 -18.43
CA THR A 3 19.61 -12.82 -17.72
C THR A 3 19.40 -11.91 -16.52
N GLY A 4 18.24 -11.34 -16.21
CA GLY A 4 16.93 -11.32 -16.83
C GLY A 4 16.14 -10.31 -15.99
N SER A 5 15.70 -9.25 -16.65
CA SER A 5 15.07 -8.05 -16.10
C SER A 5 13.60 -8.27 -15.76
N LEU A 6 13.29 -9.03 -14.70
CA LEU A 6 11.89 -9.25 -14.25
C LEU A 6 11.52 -8.48 -12.98
N LEU A 7 12.46 -7.80 -12.32
CA LEU A 7 12.20 -7.01 -11.12
C LEU A 7 11.85 -5.53 -11.37
N ASN A 8 11.68 -5.12 -12.64
CA ASN A 8 11.47 -3.71 -13.00
C ASN A 8 10.06 -3.39 -13.55
N ILE A 9 9.13 -4.34 -13.57
CA ILE A 9 7.81 -4.14 -14.20
C ILE A 9 6.81 -3.37 -13.31
N THR A 10 7.05 -3.25 -12.01
CA THR A 10 6.11 -2.51 -11.13
C THR A 10 6.45 -1.03 -10.95
N ARG A 11 7.48 -0.50 -11.63
CA ARG A 11 7.96 0.85 -11.32
C ARG A 11 7.26 2.00 -12.05
N ASN A 12 6.60 1.78 -13.18
CA ASN A 12 5.95 2.87 -13.93
C ASN A 12 4.60 2.44 -14.53
N VAL A 13 3.57 2.35 -13.68
CA VAL A 13 2.22 2.67 -14.18
C VAL A 13 1.74 3.88 -13.40
N GLU A 14 2.28 5.04 -13.76
CA GLU A 14 1.61 6.33 -13.55
C GLU A 14 0.35 6.29 -14.42
N CYS A 15 -0.67 5.59 -13.91
CA CYS A 15 -1.96 5.53 -14.55
C CYS A 15 -2.58 6.91 -14.32
N GLU A 16 -2.56 7.79 -15.34
CA GLU A 16 -3.09 9.16 -15.30
C GLU A 16 -4.53 9.24 -14.71
N THR A 17 -5.27 8.13 -14.81
CA THR A 17 -6.60 7.90 -14.23
C THR A 17 -6.66 7.68 -12.72
N THR A 18 -5.54 7.61 -11.98
CA THR A 18 -5.59 7.14 -10.58
C THR A 18 -4.99 8.14 -9.58
N ASP A 19 -4.17 9.08 -10.03
CA ASP A 19 -3.47 10.03 -9.13
C ASP A 19 -4.35 11.15 -8.59
N HIS A 20 -5.55 11.30 -9.16
CA HIS A 20 -6.52 12.30 -8.73
C HIS A 20 -7.51 11.78 -7.67
N ILE A 21 -7.40 10.53 -7.20
CA ILE A 21 -8.27 9.99 -6.13
C ILE A 21 -7.40 9.61 -4.94
N ILE A 22 -7.61 10.28 -3.80
CA ILE A 22 -6.74 10.21 -2.64
C ILE A 22 -7.56 10.06 -1.36
N PRO A 23 -7.31 9.03 -0.54
CA PRO A 23 -7.88 8.92 0.80
C PRO A 23 -7.51 10.11 1.71
N TRP A 24 -8.43 10.55 2.56
CA TRP A 24 -8.23 11.74 3.42
C TRP A 24 -7.03 11.60 4.34
N ASN A 25 -6.82 10.43 4.93
CA ASN A 25 -5.65 10.13 5.77
C ASN A 25 -4.32 10.26 4.98
N VAL A 26 -4.30 9.85 3.72
CA VAL A 26 -3.15 9.99 2.83
C VAL A 26 -2.92 11.46 2.49
N LEU A 27 -3.97 12.22 2.22
CA LEU A 27 -3.89 13.65 1.99
C LEU A 27 -3.31 14.38 3.21
N LYS A 28 -3.82 14.11 4.41
CA LYS A 28 -3.28 14.65 5.68
C LYS A 28 -1.80 14.32 5.86
N THR A 29 -1.41 13.09 5.56
CA THR A 29 -0.02 12.63 5.67
C THR A 29 0.91 13.33 4.66
N ARG A 30 0.41 13.68 3.47
CA ARG A 30 1.18 14.44 2.46
C ARG A 30 1.23 15.93 2.79
N CYS A 31 0.16 16.48 3.36
CA CYS A 31 -0.01 17.90 3.66
C CYS A 31 0.34 18.25 5.12
N LYS A 32 1.40 17.69 5.70
CA LYS A 32 1.80 17.91 7.11
C LYS A 32 2.06 19.37 7.51
N ARG A 33 2.18 20.27 6.53
CA ARG A 33 2.39 21.70 6.72
C ARG A 33 1.12 22.46 7.10
N PHE A 34 -0.05 21.86 6.90
CA PHE A 34 -1.34 22.43 7.22
C PHE A 34 -1.96 21.62 8.36
N ASP A 35 -2.60 22.30 9.30
CA ASP A 35 -3.47 21.64 10.25
C ASP A 35 -4.76 21.13 9.56
N GLU A 36 -5.55 20.34 10.28
CA GLU A 36 -6.76 19.73 9.73
C GLU A 36 -7.79 20.79 9.32
N GLU A 37 -7.95 21.84 10.12
CA GLU A 37 -8.87 22.96 9.85
C GLU A 37 -8.51 23.69 8.55
N THR A 38 -7.23 24.03 8.36
CA THR A 38 -6.76 24.67 7.13
C THR A 38 -6.97 23.75 5.93
N LEU A 39 -6.70 22.45 6.07
CA LEU A 39 -6.89 21.48 4.98
C LEU A 39 -8.38 21.35 4.59
N GLU A 40 -9.28 21.40 5.55
CA GLU A 40 -10.72 21.39 5.29
C GLU A 40 -11.20 22.66 4.58
N VAL A 41 -10.72 23.84 4.99
CA VAL A 41 -11.01 25.10 4.31
C VAL A 41 -10.49 25.10 2.86
N LEU A 42 -9.27 24.58 2.65
CA LEU A 42 -8.70 24.42 1.31
C LEU A 42 -9.54 23.47 0.45
N LEU A 43 -9.95 22.33 1.00
CA LEU A 43 -10.80 21.38 0.29
C LEU A 43 -12.17 22.01 -0.07
N ALA A 44 -12.81 22.69 0.87
CA ALA A 44 -14.08 23.39 0.63
C ALA A 44 -13.94 24.45 -0.47
N THR A 45 -12.82 25.17 -0.49
CA THR A 45 -12.51 26.15 -1.54
C THR A 45 -12.38 25.47 -2.91
N LEU A 46 -11.67 24.33 -2.98
CA LEU A 46 -11.55 23.56 -4.22
C LEU A 46 -12.90 22.97 -4.69
N GLN A 47 -13.76 22.54 -3.77
CA GLN A 47 -15.11 22.09 -4.09
C GLN A 47 -15.95 23.22 -4.68
N LYS A 48 -15.89 24.43 -4.10
CA LYS A 48 -16.57 25.62 -4.63
C LYS A 48 -16.11 25.98 -6.05
N GLN A 49 -14.83 25.76 -6.34
CA GLN A 49 -14.26 25.95 -7.69
C GLN A 49 -14.53 24.78 -8.65
N GLY A 50 -15.17 23.70 -8.17
CA GLY A 50 -15.38 22.48 -8.94
C GLY A 50 -14.10 21.72 -9.27
N LYS A 51 -13.02 21.94 -8.51
CA LYS A 51 -11.70 21.30 -8.71
C LYS A 51 -11.51 20.03 -7.88
N ALA A 52 -12.37 19.80 -6.90
CA ALA A 52 -12.38 18.58 -6.10
C ALA A 52 -13.80 18.20 -5.69
N VAL A 53 -14.01 16.92 -5.37
CA VAL A 53 -15.20 16.40 -4.73
C VAL A 53 -14.78 15.46 -3.60
N LEU A 54 -15.46 15.59 -2.47
CA LEU A 54 -15.31 14.69 -1.33
C LEU A 54 -16.45 13.68 -1.35
N PHE A 55 -16.14 12.41 -1.17
CA PHE A 55 -17.12 11.35 -1.00
C PHE A 55 -16.67 10.38 0.09
N VAL A 56 -17.61 9.55 0.54
CA VAL A 56 -17.37 8.50 1.53
C VAL A 56 -17.66 7.17 0.86
N THR A 57 -16.73 6.22 0.96
CA THR A 57 -16.94 4.87 0.42
C THR A 57 -18.01 4.13 1.24
N SER A 58 -18.52 3.01 0.72
CA SER A 58 -19.42 2.12 1.46
C SER A 58 -18.81 1.57 2.76
N GLU A 59 -17.49 1.61 2.88
CA GLU A 59 -16.73 1.18 4.05
C GLU A 59 -16.50 2.32 5.06
N GLY A 60 -17.05 3.51 4.83
CA GLY A 60 -16.93 4.68 5.70
C GLY A 60 -15.64 5.49 5.52
N GLU A 61 -14.89 5.26 4.44
CA GLU A 61 -13.61 5.95 4.20
C GLU A 61 -13.82 7.28 3.47
N LYS A 62 -13.32 8.38 4.05
CA LYS A 62 -13.34 9.72 3.43
C LYS A 62 -12.29 9.78 2.31
N VAL A 63 -12.72 10.08 1.09
CA VAL A 63 -11.88 10.13 -0.11
C VAL A 63 -12.11 11.43 -0.87
N VAL A 64 -11.03 12.01 -1.38
CA VAL A 64 -11.06 13.20 -2.23
C VAL A 64 -10.75 12.79 -3.67
N LYS A 65 -11.60 13.18 -4.61
CA LYS A 65 -11.33 13.12 -6.05
C LYS A 65 -11.06 14.55 -6.56
N PHE A 66 -9.95 14.76 -7.25
CA PHE A 66 -9.54 16.01 -7.86
C PHE A 66 -9.85 16.01 -9.36
N ALA A 67 -10.00 17.18 -9.95
CA ALA A 67 -10.00 17.32 -11.41
C ALA A 67 -8.66 16.85 -11.97
N ARG A 68 -8.68 16.12 -13.09
CA ARG A 68 -7.46 15.68 -13.77
C ARG A 68 -6.75 16.86 -14.41
N LYS A 69 -5.48 16.66 -14.77
CA LYS A 69 -4.72 17.64 -15.56
C LYS A 69 -5.46 17.88 -16.89
N GLY A 70 -5.76 19.14 -17.18
CA GLY A 70 -6.53 19.53 -18.37
C GLY A 70 -8.05 19.54 -18.17
N GLU A 71 -8.58 18.98 -17.07
CA GLU A 71 -10.00 19.11 -16.74
C GLU A 71 -10.31 20.45 -16.08
N GLN A 72 -11.34 21.12 -16.61
CA GLN A 72 -11.81 22.38 -16.01
C GLN A 72 -12.60 22.15 -14.73
N LYS A 73 -13.34 21.04 -14.64
CA LYS A 73 -14.08 20.63 -13.45
C LYS A 73 -13.87 19.14 -13.19
N VAL A 74 -13.95 18.77 -11.92
CA VAL A 74 -13.92 17.37 -11.49
C VAL A 74 -15.11 16.62 -12.08
N THR A 75 -14.84 15.42 -12.60
CA THR A 75 -15.88 14.53 -13.08
C THR A 75 -16.68 13.93 -11.91
N PRO A 76 -17.97 13.59 -12.09
CA PRO A 76 -18.75 12.90 -11.07
C PRO A 76 -18.05 11.65 -10.55
N VAL A 77 -18.30 11.30 -9.29
CA VAL A 77 -17.78 10.06 -8.71
C VAL A 77 -18.48 8.88 -9.39
N SER A 78 -17.70 7.92 -9.86
CA SER A 78 -18.12 6.71 -10.56
C SER A 78 -17.77 5.47 -9.75
N GLU A 79 -18.38 4.33 -10.06
CA GLU A 79 -18.05 3.04 -9.42
C GLU A 79 -16.57 2.67 -9.61
N ASN A 80 -16.00 2.99 -10.77
CA ASN A 80 -14.57 2.81 -11.04
C ASN A 80 -13.69 3.56 -10.03
N ASP A 81 -14.09 4.76 -9.61
CA ASP A 81 -13.34 5.55 -8.63
C ASP A 81 -13.33 4.85 -7.25
N VAL A 82 -14.46 4.23 -6.87
CA VAL A 82 -14.59 3.46 -5.63
C VAL A 82 -13.76 2.18 -5.70
N ASP A 83 -13.81 1.48 -6.83
CA ASP A 83 -13.05 0.25 -7.05
C ASP A 83 -11.55 0.49 -7.02
N ILE A 84 -11.08 1.60 -7.57
CA ILE A 84 -9.69 2.03 -7.50
C ILE A 84 -9.24 2.17 -6.03
N VAL A 85 -10.04 2.83 -5.19
CA VAL A 85 -9.72 3.01 -3.76
C VAL A 85 -9.62 1.65 -3.06
N ARG A 86 -10.61 0.79 -3.30
CA ARG A 86 -10.67 -0.56 -2.74
C ARG A 86 -9.45 -1.39 -3.14
N LEU A 87 -9.10 -1.41 -4.43
CA LEU A 87 -7.92 -2.13 -4.94
C LEU A 87 -6.62 -1.61 -4.31
N ARG A 88 -6.45 -0.28 -4.20
CA ARG A 88 -5.27 0.31 -3.55
C ARG A 88 -5.15 -0.11 -2.09
N LYS A 89 -6.25 -0.14 -1.37
CA LYS A 89 -6.30 -0.60 0.03
C LYS A 89 -5.94 -2.09 0.13
N THR A 90 -6.47 -2.93 -0.75
CA THR A 90 -6.11 -4.35 -0.83
C THR A 90 -4.61 -4.53 -1.11
N VAL A 91 -4.05 -3.81 -2.08
CA VAL A 91 -2.61 -3.84 -2.39
C VAL A 91 -1.78 -3.43 -1.17
N ALA A 92 -2.15 -2.34 -0.49
CA ALA A 92 -1.44 -1.89 0.71
C ALA A 92 -1.47 -2.92 1.85
N SER A 93 -2.63 -3.53 2.10
CA SER A 93 -2.79 -4.58 3.10
C SER A 93 -1.95 -5.82 2.78
N LEU A 94 -2.01 -6.29 1.54
CA LEU A 94 -1.21 -7.44 1.09
C LEU A 94 0.29 -7.14 1.18
N THR A 95 0.71 -5.93 0.81
CA THR A 95 2.11 -5.49 0.94
C THR A 95 2.58 -5.55 2.39
N LEU A 96 1.76 -5.08 3.34
CA LEU A 96 2.07 -5.16 4.76
C LEU A 96 2.20 -6.61 5.25
N GLN A 97 1.29 -7.48 4.81
CA GLN A 97 1.31 -8.91 5.17
C GLN A 97 2.56 -9.61 4.62
N VAL A 98 2.91 -9.36 3.35
CA VAL A 98 4.13 -9.91 2.73
C VAL A 98 5.38 -9.42 3.47
N ASN A 99 5.47 -8.13 3.81
CA ASN A 99 6.60 -7.59 4.55
C ASN A 99 6.73 -8.22 5.95
N LYS A 100 5.60 -8.38 6.66
CA LYS A 100 5.58 -9.05 7.96
C LYS A 100 6.07 -10.49 7.86
N LEU A 101 5.54 -11.27 6.92
CA LEU A 101 5.95 -12.67 6.73
C LEU A 101 7.43 -12.77 6.36
N SER A 102 7.93 -11.88 5.50
CA SER A 102 9.34 -11.82 5.11
C SER A 102 10.25 -11.57 6.32
N ASN A 103 9.88 -10.62 7.19
CA ASN A 103 10.61 -10.35 8.42
C ASN A 103 10.58 -11.56 9.39
N GLU A 104 9.45 -12.26 9.48
CA GLU A 104 9.32 -13.47 10.30
C GLU A 104 10.17 -14.64 9.77
N VAL A 105 10.29 -14.79 8.45
CA VAL A 105 11.17 -15.76 7.80
C VAL A 105 12.63 -15.46 8.13
N GLU A 106 13.04 -14.20 8.00
CA GLU A 106 14.42 -13.79 8.30
C GLU A 106 14.75 -13.95 9.79
N SER A 107 13.82 -13.56 10.67
CA SER A 107 13.97 -13.78 12.10
C SER A 107 14.14 -15.27 12.46
N CYS A 108 13.38 -16.17 11.81
CA CYS A 108 13.56 -17.61 12.02
C CYS A 108 14.92 -18.11 11.52
N ARG A 109 15.41 -17.57 10.39
CA ARG A 109 16.74 -17.90 9.87
C ARG A 109 17.84 -17.54 10.88
N LEU A 110 17.80 -16.30 11.38
CA LEU A 110 18.79 -15.80 12.35
C LEU A 110 18.75 -16.57 13.66
N GLN A 111 17.56 -16.82 14.22
CA GLN A 111 17.41 -17.59 15.45
C GLN A 111 17.86 -19.05 15.29
N ALA A 112 17.53 -19.70 14.16
CA ALA A 112 17.99 -21.07 13.90
C ALA A 112 19.52 -21.14 13.79
N ALA A 113 20.16 -20.16 13.14
CA ALA A 113 21.60 -20.06 13.09
C ALA A 113 22.23 -19.86 14.47
N GLY A 114 21.61 -19.06 15.34
CA GLY A 114 22.01 -18.91 16.75
C GLY A 114 21.98 -20.23 17.51
N PHE A 115 20.83 -20.92 17.51
CA PHE A 115 20.70 -22.22 18.20
C PHE A 115 21.60 -23.31 17.62
N ALA A 116 21.90 -23.27 16.32
CA ALA A 116 22.85 -24.20 15.71
C ALA A 116 24.28 -23.98 16.24
N LYS A 117 24.71 -22.72 16.41
CA LYS A 117 26.01 -22.37 17.01
C LYS A 117 26.08 -22.77 18.49
N GLU A 118 24.97 -22.68 19.22
CA GLU A 118 24.86 -23.09 20.62
C GLU A 118 24.70 -24.62 20.82
N GLY A 119 24.75 -25.42 19.75
CA GLY A 119 24.59 -26.88 19.80
C GLY A 119 23.15 -27.39 20.03
N SER A 120 22.17 -26.47 20.12
CA SER A 120 20.76 -26.79 20.36
C SER A 120 20.00 -27.19 19.07
N ARG A 121 20.35 -28.35 18.50
CA ARG A 121 19.81 -28.85 17.21
C ARG A 121 18.28 -28.95 17.15
N SER A 122 17.62 -29.37 18.24
CA SER A 122 16.16 -29.51 18.29
C SER A 122 15.42 -28.17 18.18
N LYS A 123 15.94 -27.12 18.82
CA LYS A 123 15.40 -25.75 18.74
C LYS A 123 15.62 -25.16 17.35
N ALA A 124 16.81 -25.37 16.76
CA ALA A 124 17.12 -24.95 15.40
C ALA A 124 16.17 -25.61 14.37
N LEU A 125 15.95 -26.92 14.46
CA LEU A 125 15.06 -27.66 13.56
C LEU A 125 13.60 -27.17 13.64
N LYS A 126 13.11 -26.87 14.85
CA LYS A 126 11.76 -26.31 15.04
C LYS A 126 11.58 -24.97 14.32
N LEU A 127 12.61 -24.11 14.36
CA LEU A 127 12.59 -22.81 13.69
C LEU A 127 12.70 -22.92 12.16
N LEU A 128 13.49 -23.87 11.65
CA LEU A 128 13.57 -24.15 10.22
C LEU A 128 12.24 -24.66 9.66
N ARG A 129 11.54 -25.56 10.37
CA ARG A 129 10.18 -25.99 9.97
C ARG A 129 9.18 -24.83 9.95
N ARG A 130 9.26 -23.94 10.94
CA ARG A 130 8.41 -22.73 10.98
C ARG A 130 8.74 -21.75 9.84
N LYS A 131 10.02 -21.62 9.48
CA LYS A 131 10.48 -20.84 8.32
C LYS A 131 9.90 -21.39 7.03
N GLU A 132 10.03 -22.69 6.79
CA GLU A 132 9.57 -23.36 5.58
C GLU A 132 8.05 -23.21 5.39
N LEU A 133 7.27 -23.38 6.47
CA LEU A 133 5.81 -23.16 6.42
C LEU A 133 5.46 -21.74 5.96
N ARG A 134 6.17 -20.72 6.49
CA ARG A 134 5.92 -19.32 6.14
C ARG A 134 6.36 -18.98 4.72
N GLN A 135 7.44 -19.59 4.22
CA GLN A 135 7.90 -19.41 2.84
C GLN A 135 6.90 -19.94 1.81
N ARG A 136 6.23 -21.07 2.12
CA ARG A 136 5.15 -21.60 1.29
C ARG A 136 3.96 -20.63 1.22
N THR A 137 3.66 -19.95 2.33
CA THR A 137 2.59 -18.95 2.40
C THR A 137 2.92 -17.67 1.61
N THR A 138 4.19 -17.28 1.49
CA THR A 138 4.61 -16.11 0.70
C THR A 138 4.82 -16.40 -0.79
N GLY A 139 4.62 -17.65 -1.24
CA GLY A 139 4.86 -18.07 -2.63
C GLY A 139 6.33 -17.95 -3.09
N THR A 140 7.25 -17.66 -2.16
CA THR A 140 8.67 -17.44 -2.44
C THR A 140 9.42 -18.75 -2.24
N THR A 141 9.31 -19.63 -3.24
CA THR A 141 10.20 -20.79 -3.34
C THR A 141 11.47 -20.29 -4.03
N GLN A 142 12.55 -20.09 -3.26
CA GLN A 142 13.90 -19.98 -3.82
C GLN A 142 14.49 -21.38 -3.98
#